data_AF-A0A3N5EQ68-F1
#
_entry.id   AF-A0A3N5EQ68-F1
#
_cell.length_a   1.000
_cell.length_b   1.000
_cell.length_c   1.000
_cell.angle_alpha   90.00
_cell.angle_beta   90.00
_cell.angle_gamma   90.00
#
_symmetry.space_group_name_H-M   'P 1'
#
loop_
_entity.id
_entity.type
_entity.pdbx_description
1 polymer ?
#
loop_
_entity_poly.entity_id
_entity_poly.type
_entity_poly.pdbx_seq_one_letter_code
_entity_poly.pdbx_strand_id
1 'polypeptide(L)'
;MARPASGDRHRPVVPHRIEDELRDLHEPRVGCELSHQAPGECRFRLDHLGHRVRRACAPARHVRRSPRVGGAGKWCTWVRGHDSDPTRRAAVRTRPRYHRSMDARTALAELEAAGTETNRAIYLRHGAGENQYGVSFKDLRAIAKRIGKDQVLARGLWSTGNADARLLACLVAEPARMDEEDLDAWLGDISYYALVDVFVAEVASQVPGLRPRMERWTRSARDWTAQAGWDLAAVLAARDPDLPDRFFLELLAKIEHEIGQAGNRTRHAMNGALIAIGLRNEELCDEALAAASLIGPVVVDHGETGCVTPPAIPYIRKTLAYREAQAEKRAAKAKAKATAGAR
;
A
#
# COMPACT_ATOMS: atom_id res chain seq x y z
N MET A 1 38.80 -42.09 -31.27
CA MET A 1 38.25 -42.51 -29.95
C MET A 1 37.43 -41.34 -29.40
N ALA A 2 36.19 -41.64 -29.02
CA ALA A 2 35.09 -40.69 -28.86
C ALA A 2 35.20 -39.75 -27.65
N ARG A 3 34.71 -38.52 -27.81
CA ARG A 3 34.42 -37.57 -26.72
C ARG A 3 33.20 -38.06 -25.91
N PRO A 4 33.16 -37.91 -24.59
CA PRO A 4 31.96 -38.22 -23.82
C PRO A 4 30.88 -37.16 -24.02
N ALA A 5 29.65 -37.64 -24.16
CA ALA A 5 28.44 -36.87 -24.39
C ALA A 5 28.13 -35.93 -23.21
N SER A 6 27.86 -34.67 -23.53
CA SER A 6 27.21 -33.72 -22.63
C SER A 6 25.77 -34.17 -22.39
N GLY A 7 25.52 -34.72 -21.20
CA GLY A 7 24.17 -34.99 -20.73
C GLY A 7 23.40 -33.69 -20.58
N ASP A 8 22.43 -33.51 -21.48
CA ASP A 8 21.44 -32.45 -21.44
C ASP A 8 20.56 -32.67 -20.19
N ARG A 9 20.94 -32.03 -19.09
CA ARG A 9 20.13 -32.02 -17.86
C ARG A 9 18.95 -31.10 -18.11
N HIS A 10 17.84 -31.72 -18.46
CA HIS A 10 16.49 -31.16 -18.49
C HIS A 10 16.28 -30.24 -17.28
N ARG A 11 16.41 -28.91 -17.47
CA ARG A 11 16.00 -27.92 -16.47
C ARG A 11 14.48 -28.03 -16.34
N PRO A 12 13.93 -28.30 -15.15
CA PRO A 12 12.48 -28.29 -14.98
C PRO A 12 11.96 -26.88 -15.31
N VAL A 13 11.07 -26.80 -16.29
CA VAL A 13 10.39 -25.57 -16.66
C VAL A 13 9.48 -25.19 -15.49
N VAL A 14 9.82 -24.10 -14.80
CA VAL A 14 9.07 -23.57 -13.66
C VAL A 14 7.77 -22.93 -14.19
N PRO A 15 6.60 -23.16 -13.57
CA PRO A 15 5.36 -22.51 -14.01
C PRO A 15 5.44 -20.99 -13.79
N HIS A 16 5.43 -20.21 -14.86
CA HIS A 16 5.48 -18.72 -14.87
C HIS A 16 4.52 -18.02 -13.87
N ARG A 17 3.40 -18.66 -13.54
CA ARG A 17 2.34 -18.11 -12.69
C ARG A 17 2.77 -17.77 -11.26
N ILE A 18 3.70 -18.54 -10.66
CA ILE A 18 4.14 -18.32 -9.26
C ILE A 18 5.16 -17.17 -9.19
N GLU A 19 6.01 -17.04 -10.21
CA GLU A 19 6.96 -15.94 -10.34
C GLU A 19 6.24 -14.60 -10.57
N ASP A 20 5.11 -14.61 -11.29
CA ASP A 20 4.26 -13.44 -11.49
C ASP A 20 3.54 -13.02 -10.19
N GLU A 21 3.10 -13.96 -9.34
CA GLU A 21 2.50 -13.64 -8.03
C GLU A 21 3.50 -12.99 -7.06
N LEU A 22 4.77 -13.39 -7.09
CA LEU A 22 5.84 -12.71 -6.32
C LEU A 22 6.21 -11.34 -6.92
N ARG A 23 6.04 -11.16 -8.24
CA ARG A 23 6.25 -9.88 -8.94
C ARG A 23 5.13 -8.87 -8.62
N ASP A 24 3.89 -9.33 -8.52
CA ASP A 24 2.71 -8.53 -8.17
C ASP A 24 2.74 -7.98 -6.72
N LEU A 25 3.62 -8.51 -5.86
CA LEU A 25 3.89 -7.95 -4.53
C LEU A 25 4.84 -6.75 -4.59
N HIS A 26 5.76 -6.73 -5.57
CA HIS A 26 6.69 -5.64 -5.80
C HIS A 26 6.08 -4.51 -6.64
N GLU A 27 4.96 -4.76 -7.33
CA GLU A 27 4.19 -3.68 -7.92
C GLU A 27 3.44 -2.96 -6.80
N PRO A 28 3.75 -1.67 -6.51
CA PRO A 28 2.94 -0.91 -5.57
C PRO A 28 1.52 -0.97 -6.11
N ARG A 29 0.62 -1.61 -5.35
CA ARG A 29 -0.82 -1.54 -5.62
C ARG A 29 -1.22 -0.09 -5.43
N VAL A 30 -1.09 0.70 -6.49
CA VAL A 30 -1.65 2.05 -6.63
C VAL A 30 -3.15 1.89 -6.88
N GLY A 31 -3.82 1.17 -5.97
CA GLY A 31 -5.25 1.12 -5.84
C GLY A 31 -5.70 2.41 -5.19
N CYS A 32 -5.74 3.47 -5.98
CA CYS A 32 -6.39 4.72 -5.60
C CYS A 32 -7.90 4.47 -5.57
N GLU A 33 -8.40 3.87 -4.49
CA GLU A 33 -9.80 4.02 -4.08
C GLU A 33 -9.93 5.39 -3.39
N LEU A 34 -9.84 6.46 -4.19
CA LEU A 34 -10.38 7.74 -3.79
C LEU A 34 -11.89 7.60 -3.72
N SER A 35 -12.38 7.42 -2.49
CA SER A 35 -13.76 7.59 -2.12
C SER A 35 -14.24 8.97 -2.57
N HIS A 36 -15.20 8.96 -3.49
CA HIS A 36 -16.11 10.03 -3.91
C HIS A 36 -16.05 11.32 -3.07
N GLN A 37 -15.47 12.37 -3.64
CA GLN A 37 -15.90 13.74 -3.38
C GLN A 37 -16.02 14.46 -4.72
N ALA A 38 -17.26 14.86 -5.04
CA ALA A 38 -17.59 15.58 -6.26
C ALA A 38 -16.86 16.94 -6.30
N PRO A 39 -16.49 17.45 -7.49
CA PRO A 39 -15.85 18.75 -7.60
C PRO A 39 -16.90 19.86 -7.38
N GLY A 40 -16.81 20.53 -6.24
CA GLY A 40 -17.37 21.88 -6.07
C GLY A 40 -16.35 22.88 -6.60
N GLU A 41 -16.66 23.54 -7.70
CA GLU A 41 -15.87 24.64 -8.26
C GLU A 41 -15.71 25.76 -7.22
N CYS A 42 -14.51 25.93 -6.66
CA CYS A 42 -14.12 27.14 -5.94
C CYS A 42 -13.29 28.03 -6.87
N ARG A 43 -13.98 28.95 -7.56
CA ARG A 43 -13.36 30.03 -8.33
C ARG A 43 -12.68 31.01 -7.36
N PHE A 44 -11.35 30.98 -7.29
CA PHE A 44 -10.57 32.04 -6.65
C PHE A 44 -10.41 33.21 -7.62
N ARG A 45 -10.74 34.43 -7.18
CA ARG A 45 -10.47 35.68 -7.89
C ARG A 45 -9.27 36.36 -7.19
N LEU A 46 -8.16 36.49 -7.90
CA LEU A 46 -7.00 37.29 -7.50
C LEU A 46 -7.34 38.78 -7.62
N ASP A 47 -6.82 39.63 -6.73
CA ASP A 47 -6.79 41.08 -6.94
C ASP A 47 -5.56 41.48 -7.80
N HIS A 48 -5.56 42.71 -8.30
CA HIS A 48 -4.59 43.19 -9.30
C HIS A 48 -3.14 43.34 -8.80
N LEU A 49 -2.85 42.93 -7.56
CA LEU A 49 -1.51 43.01 -6.96
C LEU A 49 -1.04 41.69 -6.29
N GLY A 50 -1.77 40.58 -6.45
CA GLY A 50 -1.22 39.23 -6.22
C GLY A 50 -1.05 38.78 -4.76
N HIS A 51 -1.85 39.28 -3.81
CA HIS A 51 -1.78 38.84 -2.40
C HIS A 51 -3.07 38.15 -1.91
N ARG A 52 -2.92 37.07 -1.13
CA ARG A 52 -4.04 36.32 -0.53
C ARG A 52 -4.54 37.01 0.75
N VAL A 53 -5.79 37.48 0.76
CA VAL A 53 -6.44 38.02 1.97
C VAL A 53 -7.51 37.04 2.48
N ARG A 54 -7.39 36.56 3.73
CA ARG A 54 -8.44 35.83 4.45
C ARG A 54 -9.47 36.85 4.99
N ARG A 55 -10.76 36.70 4.69
CA ARG A 55 -11.81 37.42 5.42
C ARG A 55 -12.36 36.56 6.55
N ALA A 56 -12.26 37.11 7.77
CA ALA A 56 -12.97 36.66 8.95
C ALA A 56 -14.46 37.01 8.84
N CYS A 57 -15.34 36.08 9.21
CA CYS A 57 -16.76 36.36 9.45
C CYS A 57 -16.97 36.70 10.93
N ALA A 58 -17.54 37.88 11.21
CA ALA A 58 -18.09 38.24 12.51
C ALA A 58 -19.63 38.41 12.39
N PRO A 59 -20.41 38.15 13.45
CA PRO A 59 -21.87 38.03 13.38
C PRO A 59 -22.59 39.34 13.79
N ALA A 60 -23.79 39.59 13.27
CA ALA A 60 -24.66 40.65 13.78
C ALA A 60 -26.15 40.26 13.81
N ARG A 61 -26.82 40.82 14.81
CA ARG A 61 -28.07 40.41 15.45
C ARG A 61 -29.32 41.07 14.85
N HIS A 62 -30.45 40.44 15.17
CA HIS A 62 -31.84 40.92 15.34
C HIS A 62 -32.27 42.30 14.78
N VAL A 63 -33.37 42.28 14.00
CA VAL A 63 -34.44 43.28 14.07
C VAL A 63 -35.80 42.58 13.97
N ARG A 64 -36.67 42.83 14.96
CA ARG A 64 -38.12 42.56 14.92
C ARG A 64 -38.85 43.83 14.46
N ARG A 65 -39.84 43.71 13.57
CA ARG A 65 -41.24 44.18 13.77
C ARG A 65 -42.08 43.94 12.50
N SER A 66 -43.25 43.34 12.72
CA SER A 66 -44.44 43.21 11.85
C SER A 66 -45.45 44.32 12.26
N PRO A 67 -46.70 44.48 11.74
CA PRO A 67 -47.39 43.87 10.57
C PRO A 67 -48.10 44.89 9.64
N ARG A 68 -48.55 44.45 8.45
CA ARG A 68 -49.87 44.80 7.89
C ARG A 68 -50.40 43.69 6.98
N VAL A 69 -51.71 43.58 6.98
CA VAL A 69 -52.56 42.41 6.72
C VAL A 69 -53.31 42.56 5.39
N GLY A 70 -53.58 41.44 4.73
CA GLY A 70 -54.63 41.25 3.73
C GLY A 70 -54.16 40.35 2.58
N GLY A 71 -54.75 39.20 2.27
CA GLY A 71 -55.91 38.50 2.82
C GLY A 71 -56.09 37.14 2.13
N ALA A 72 -56.92 36.31 2.78
CA ALA A 72 -57.72 35.21 2.22
C ALA A 72 -57.02 34.02 1.52
N GLY A 73 -57.00 32.89 2.22
CA GLY A 73 -56.80 31.55 1.65
C GLY A 73 -56.77 30.49 2.75
N LYS A 74 -57.80 29.63 2.84
CA LYS A 74 -58.24 28.97 4.07
C LYS A 74 -57.50 27.65 4.38
N TRP A 75 -57.06 27.45 5.64
CA TRP A 75 -57.53 26.45 6.66
C TRP A 75 -57.46 24.97 6.19
N CYS A 76 -56.83 23.97 6.84
CA CYS A 76 -56.63 23.66 8.26
C CYS A 76 -55.34 22.85 8.54
N THR A 77 -54.53 23.38 9.45
CA THR A 77 -53.90 22.74 10.63
C THR A 77 -53.86 21.22 10.77
N TRP A 78 -52.66 20.70 11.02
CA TRP A 78 -52.39 19.88 12.21
C TRP A 78 -51.06 20.27 12.85
N VAL A 79 -51.14 20.86 14.05
CA VAL A 79 -50.07 20.83 15.06
C VAL A 79 -50.44 19.69 16.02
N ARG A 80 -49.52 18.74 16.21
CA ARG A 80 -49.35 17.82 17.34
C ARG A 80 -48.20 16.87 16.93
N GLY A 81 -47.17 16.59 17.70
CA GLY A 81 -46.76 16.99 19.03
C GLY A 81 -45.29 16.55 19.19
N HIS A 82 -44.55 17.25 20.05
CA HIS A 82 -43.26 16.80 20.55
C HIS A 82 -43.53 15.64 21.51
N ASP A 83 -43.46 14.40 21.04
CA ASP A 83 -43.22 13.24 21.92
C ASP A 83 -41.72 13.02 21.99
N SER A 84 -41.13 13.59 23.03
CA SER A 84 -39.75 13.29 23.45
C SER A 84 -39.82 12.00 24.26
N ASP A 85 -39.96 10.85 23.59
CA ASP A 85 -39.84 9.54 24.24
C ASP A 85 -38.35 9.32 24.62
N PRO A 86 -37.98 9.33 25.92
CA PRO A 86 -36.59 9.15 26.34
C PRO A 86 -36.12 7.69 26.24
N THR A 87 -36.97 6.76 25.76
CA THR A 87 -36.68 5.33 25.77
C THR A 87 -36.28 4.73 24.43
N ARG A 88 -36.28 5.49 23.33
CA ARG A 88 -35.66 5.04 22.06
C ARG A 88 -34.15 5.26 22.06
N ARG A 89 -33.43 4.55 22.94
CA ARG A 89 -32.04 4.20 22.66
C ARG A 89 -32.05 3.39 21.37
N ALA A 90 -31.49 3.97 20.30
CA ALA A 90 -31.19 3.22 19.09
C ALA A 90 -30.37 2.00 19.51
N ALA A 91 -31.01 0.82 19.46
CA ALA A 91 -30.33 -0.43 19.68
C ALA A 91 -29.24 -0.53 18.59
N VAL A 92 -28.01 -0.21 18.97
CA VAL A 92 -26.84 -0.62 18.21
C VAL A 92 -27.01 -2.11 18.04
N ARG A 93 -27.31 -2.57 16.83
CA ARG A 93 -27.24 -4.00 16.51
C ARG A 93 -25.78 -4.39 16.58
N THR A 94 -25.26 -4.61 17.79
CA THR A 94 -24.06 -5.41 17.99
C THR A 94 -24.46 -6.83 17.62
N ARG A 95 -24.29 -7.19 16.34
CA ARG A 95 -24.23 -8.60 15.97
C ARG A 95 -23.09 -9.19 16.81
N PRO A 96 -23.32 -10.23 17.62
CA PRO A 96 -22.21 -10.94 18.25
C PRO A 96 -21.45 -11.59 17.10
N ARG A 97 -20.27 -11.06 16.75
CA ARG A 97 -19.33 -11.78 15.89
C ARG A 97 -18.72 -12.89 16.74
N TYR A 98 -19.45 -13.98 16.88
CA TYR A 98 -18.84 -15.27 17.20
C TYR A 98 -18.14 -15.76 15.93
N HIS A 99 -17.10 -15.05 15.46
CA HIS A 99 -16.07 -15.81 14.76
C HIS A 99 -15.44 -16.68 15.85
N ARG A 100 -15.41 -18.00 15.67
CA ARG A 100 -14.45 -18.78 16.44
C ARG A 100 -13.10 -18.20 16.05
N SER A 101 -12.39 -17.57 16.99
CA SER A 101 -10.99 -17.22 16.78
C SER A 101 -10.29 -18.52 16.38
N MET A 102 -9.71 -18.55 15.19
CA MET A 102 -8.92 -19.69 14.76
C MET A 102 -7.69 -19.77 15.67
N ASP A 103 -7.42 -20.92 16.27
CA ASP A 103 -6.19 -21.10 17.02
C ASP A 103 -4.99 -21.33 16.08
N ALA A 104 -3.78 -21.07 16.58
CA ALA A 104 -2.55 -21.15 15.79
C ALA A 104 -2.32 -22.56 15.19
N ARG A 105 -2.72 -23.62 15.91
CA ARG A 105 -2.57 -25.00 15.44
C ARG A 105 -3.44 -25.27 14.22
N THR A 106 -4.69 -24.82 14.26
CA THR A 106 -5.64 -24.95 13.16
C THR A 106 -5.18 -24.14 11.95
N ALA A 107 -4.70 -22.91 12.16
CA ALA A 107 -4.14 -22.09 11.08
C ALA A 107 -2.92 -22.75 10.43
N LEU A 108 -2.01 -23.33 11.21
CA LEU A 108 -0.84 -24.06 10.68
C LEU A 108 -1.26 -25.30 9.88
N ALA A 109 -2.24 -26.07 10.35
CA ALA A 109 -2.74 -27.23 9.62
C ALA A 109 -3.38 -26.83 8.28
N GLU A 110 -4.09 -25.69 8.23
CA GLU A 110 -4.61 -25.17 6.96
C GLU A 110 -3.53 -24.68 6.01
N LEU A 111 -2.48 -24.03 6.53
CA LEU A 111 -1.32 -23.63 5.74
C LEU A 111 -0.59 -24.86 5.17
N GLU A 112 -0.36 -25.88 5.98
CA GLU A 112 0.26 -27.13 5.56
C GLU A 112 -0.55 -27.82 4.46
N ALA A 113 -1.88 -27.89 4.63
CA ALA A 113 -2.77 -28.49 3.63
C ALA A 113 -2.85 -27.68 2.30
N ALA A 114 -2.60 -26.37 2.35
CA ALA A 114 -2.55 -25.51 1.16
C ALA A 114 -1.16 -25.46 0.51
N GLY A 115 -0.13 -25.93 1.20
CA GLY A 115 1.25 -25.96 0.73
C GLY A 115 1.47 -26.94 -0.42
N THR A 116 2.44 -26.64 -1.28
CA THR A 116 2.86 -27.57 -2.34
C THR A 116 4.38 -27.65 -2.43
N GLU A 117 4.90 -28.84 -2.74
CA GLU A 117 6.34 -29.07 -2.87
C GLU A 117 6.95 -28.23 -4.01
N THR A 118 6.22 -28.02 -5.10
CA THR A 118 6.63 -27.13 -6.20
C THR A 118 6.88 -25.71 -5.70
N ASN A 119 5.94 -25.14 -4.94
CA ASN A 119 6.09 -23.80 -4.38
C ASN A 119 7.22 -23.74 -3.36
N ARG A 120 7.32 -24.74 -2.48
CA ARG A 120 8.40 -24.83 -1.50
C ARG A 120 9.78 -24.78 -2.17
N ALA A 121 9.98 -25.57 -3.23
CA ALA A 121 11.22 -25.58 -4.00
C ALA A 121 11.51 -24.22 -4.67
N ILE A 122 10.47 -23.51 -5.15
CA ILE A 122 10.60 -22.16 -5.69
C ILE A 122 11.01 -21.19 -4.58
N TYR A 123 10.23 -21.09 -3.52
CA TYR A 123 10.45 -20.15 -2.42
C TYR A 123 11.78 -20.39 -1.69
N LEU A 124 12.27 -21.63 -1.66
CA LEU A 124 13.61 -21.95 -1.17
C LEU A 124 14.70 -21.22 -2.00
N ARG A 125 14.60 -21.26 -3.34
CA ARG A 125 15.51 -20.51 -4.24
C ARG A 125 15.38 -18.98 -4.08
N HIS A 126 14.22 -18.51 -3.63
CA HIS A 126 13.98 -17.11 -3.30
C HIS A 126 14.43 -16.72 -1.87
N GLY A 127 14.84 -17.68 -1.03
CA GLY A 127 15.39 -17.42 0.31
C GLY A 127 14.43 -17.58 1.49
N ALA A 128 13.27 -18.21 1.32
CA ALA A 128 12.29 -18.42 2.41
C ALA A 128 12.79 -19.38 3.53
N GLY A 129 13.86 -20.14 3.29
CA GLY A 129 14.39 -21.15 4.21
C GLY A 129 13.62 -22.48 4.18
N GLU A 130 14.01 -23.42 5.04
CA GLU A 130 13.42 -24.78 5.07
C GLU A 130 12.11 -24.87 5.86
N ASN A 131 11.90 -23.98 6.84
CA ASN A 131 10.69 -23.96 7.65
C ASN A 131 9.55 -23.25 6.90
N GLN A 132 8.95 -23.94 5.94
CA GLN A 132 7.83 -23.46 5.13
C GLN A 132 7.00 -24.64 4.61
N TYR A 133 5.76 -24.35 4.25
CA TYR A 133 4.82 -25.26 3.59
C TYR A 133 4.71 -24.99 2.07
N GLY A 134 5.11 -23.81 1.59
CA GLY A 134 5.04 -23.43 0.18
C GLY A 134 3.61 -23.01 -0.22
N VAL A 135 3.00 -22.11 0.53
CA VAL A 135 1.61 -21.69 0.30
C VAL A 135 1.55 -20.56 -0.72
N SER A 136 0.65 -20.66 -1.70
CA SER A 136 0.48 -19.57 -2.68
C SER A 136 -0.05 -18.29 -2.01
N PHE A 137 0.30 -17.12 -2.55
CA PHE A 137 -0.21 -15.84 -2.03
C PHE A 137 -1.73 -15.72 -2.18
N LYS A 138 -2.30 -16.37 -3.20
CA LYS A 138 -3.75 -16.47 -3.38
C LYS A 138 -4.41 -17.19 -2.20
N ASP A 139 -3.85 -18.33 -1.80
CA ASP A 139 -4.42 -19.15 -0.70
C ASP A 139 -4.17 -18.48 0.66
N LEU A 140 -2.99 -17.90 0.87
CA LEU A 140 -2.70 -17.07 2.06
C LEU A 140 -3.76 -15.97 2.24
N ARG A 141 -4.09 -15.23 1.18
CA ARG A 141 -5.12 -14.19 1.23
C ARG A 141 -6.53 -14.75 1.45
N ALA A 142 -6.83 -15.93 0.92
CA ALA A 142 -8.12 -16.59 1.15
C ALA A 142 -8.29 -17.01 2.61
N ILE A 143 -7.24 -17.59 3.22
CA ILE A 143 -7.18 -17.94 4.63
C ILE A 143 -7.30 -16.68 5.50
N ALA A 144 -6.47 -15.66 5.23
CA ALA A 144 -6.49 -14.39 5.96
C ALA A 144 -7.86 -13.70 5.92
N LYS A 145 -8.53 -13.71 4.76
CA LYS A 145 -9.89 -13.14 4.63
C LYS A 145 -10.92 -13.84 5.51
N ARG A 146 -10.77 -15.15 5.70
CA ARG A 146 -11.66 -15.98 6.52
C ARG A 146 -11.44 -15.74 8.01
N ILE A 147 -10.18 -15.57 8.42
CA ILE A 147 -9.77 -15.26 9.80
C ILE A 147 -10.21 -13.83 10.17
N GLY A 148 -9.91 -12.86 9.31
CA GLY A 148 -10.02 -11.44 9.63
C GLY A 148 -8.76 -10.93 10.34
N LYS A 149 -8.92 -9.92 11.19
CA LYS A 149 -7.82 -9.35 11.99
C LYS A 149 -7.82 -9.94 13.39
N ASP A 150 -6.68 -10.47 13.82
CA ASP A 150 -6.46 -11.10 15.13
C ASP A 150 -4.98 -11.03 15.52
N GLN A 151 -4.62 -10.07 16.37
CA GLN A 151 -3.23 -9.86 16.80
C GLN A 151 -2.69 -11.01 17.67
N VAL A 152 -3.54 -11.71 18.42
CA VAL A 152 -3.08 -12.82 19.28
C VAL A 152 -2.66 -13.98 18.40
N LEU A 153 -3.47 -14.30 17.40
CA LEU A 153 -3.11 -15.29 16.38
C LEU A 153 -1.89 -14.84 15.58
N ALA A 154 -1.82 -13.59 15.16
CA ALA A 154 -0.68 -13.06 14.39
C ALA A 154 0.66 -13.27 15.15
N ARG A 155 0.71 -12.90 16.43
CA ARG A 155 1.90 -13.13 17.29
C ARG A 155 2.21 -14.62 17.45
N GLY A 156 1.17 -15.45 17.62
CA GLY A 156 1.31 -16.90 17.68
C GLY A 156 1.93 -17.48 16.41
N LEU A 157 1.41 -17.12 15.25
CA LEU A 157 1.94 -17.51 13.94
C LEU A 157 3.37 -17.00 13.72
N TRP A 158 3.65 -15.74 14.08
CA TRP A 158 4.98 -15.15 13.93
C TRP A 158 6.06 -15.94 14.68
N SER A 159 5.74 -16.34 15.90
CA SER A 159 6.65 -17.07 16.79
C SER A 159 7.04 -18.47 16.30
N THR A 160 6.29 -19.03 15.33
CA THR A 160 6.58 -20.37 14.78
C THR A 160 7.85 -20.41 13.93
N GLY A 161 8.32 -19.25 13.47
CA GLY A 161 9.45 -19.17 12.55
C GLY A 161 9.15 -19.67 11.13
N ASN A 162 7.94 -20.16 10.87
CA ASN A 162 7.56 -20.67 9.55
C ASN A 162 7.28 -19.51 8.59
N ALA A 163 7.85 -19.56 7.38
CA ALA A 163 7.76 -18.44 6.43
C ALA A 163 6.31 -18.13 6.03
N ASP A 164 5.51 -19.16 5.70
CA ASP A 164 4.10 -18.98 5.33
C ASP A 164 3.24 -18.53 6.51
N ALA A 165 3.54 -19.03 7.72
CA ALA A 165 2.88 -18.58 8.95
C ALA A 165 3.17 -17.10 9.26
N ARG A 166 4.40 -16.64 9.07
CA ARG A 166 4.78 -15.23 9.23
C ARG A 166 4.15 -14.33 8.16
N LEU A 167 4.04 -14.80 6.92
CA LEU A 167 3.28 -14.10 5.88
C LEU A 167 1.80 -13.97 6.27
N LEU A 168 1.17 -15.04 6.74
CA LEU A 168 -0.21 -15.01 7.24
C LEU A 168 -0.33 -14.08 8.47
N ALA A 169 0.64 -14.09 9.38
CA ALA A 169 0.68 -13.22 10.54
C ALA A 169 0.58 -11.74 10.15
N CYS A 170 1.36 -11.28 9.16
CA CYS A 170 1.27 -9.92 8.64
C CYS A 170 -0.13 -9.60 8.09
N LEU A 171 -0.74 -10.53 7.35
CA LEU A 171 -2.07 -10.33 6.75
C LEU A 171 -3.19 -10.22 7.80
N VAL A 172 -3.07 -10.92 8.93
CA VAL A 172 -4.09 -10.92 10.01
C VAL A 172 -3.73 -10.00 11.18
N ALA A 173 -2.55 -9.38 11.18
CA ALA A 173 -2.13 -8.44 12.22
C ALA A 173 -3.05 -7.21 12.31
N GLU A 174 -3.11 -6.64 13.52
CA GLU A 174 -3.77 -5.38 13.87
C GLU A 174 -2.70 -4.32 14.18
N PRO A 175 -2.25 -3.52 13.20
CA PRO A 175 -1.11 -2.60 13.38
C PRO A 175 -1.35 -1.55 14.48
N ALA A 176 -2.60 -1.17 14.74
CA ALA A 176 -2.95 -0.27 15.84
C ALA A 176 -2.64 -0.85 17.25
N ARG A 177 -2.30 -2.14 17.36
CA ARG A 177 -1.92 -2.84 18.59
C ARG A 177 -0.42 -3.20 18.62
N MET A 178 0.37 -2.58 17.75
CA MET A 178 1.81 -2.75 17.68
C MET A 178 2.51 -1.41 17.91
N ASP A 179 3.64 -1.46 18.60
CA ASP A 179 4.53 -0.32 18.81
C ASP A 179 5.84 -0.48 18.02
N GLU A 180 6.77 0.48 18.17
CA GLU A 180 8.07 0.42 17.49
C GLU A 180 8.91 -0.79 17.91
N GLU A 181 8.80 -1.25 19.17
CA GLU A 181 9.56 -2.40 19.67
C GLU A 181 9.06 -3.69 19.02
N ASP A 182 7.73 -3.85 18.87
CA ASP A 182 7.13 -4.94 18.13
C ASP A 182 7.58 -4.96 16.66
N LEU A 183 7.61 -3.80 16.00
CA LEU A 183 8.03 -3.68 14.61
C LEU A 183 9.50 -4.01 14.42
N ASP A 184 10.37 -3.47 15.28
CA ASP A 184 11.81 -3.74 15.24
C ASP A 184 12.11 -5.22 15.55
N ALA A 185 11.37 -5.84 16.48
CA ALA A 185 11.48 -7.26 16.80
C ALA A 185 11.08 -8.13 15.60
N TRP A 186 9.92 -7.86 14.98
CA TRP A 186 9.48 -8.58 13.78
C TRP A 186 10.48 -8.39 12.65
N LEU A 187 10.89 -7.16 12.34
CA LEU A 187 11.87 -6.90 11.29
C LEU A 187 13.21 -7.60 11.55
N GLY A 188 13.62 -7.72 12.81
CA GLY A 188 14.85 -8.41 13.23
C GLY A 188 14.85 -9.91 12.93
N ASP A 189 13.67 -10.53 12.89
CA ASP A 189 13.45 -11.95 12.62
C ASP A 189 13.38 -12.30 11.12
N ILE A 190 13.28 -11.30 10.24
CA ILE A 190 13.09 -11.51 8.81
C ILE A 190 14.42 -11.87 8.14
N SER A 191 14.38 -12.93 7.32
CA SER A 191 15.50 -13.39 6.50
C SER A 191 15.13 -13.57 5.02
N TYR A 192 13.92 -13.15 4.63
CA TYR A 192 13.33 -13.40 3.31
C TYR A 192 12.69 -12.13 2.77
N TYR A 193 13.03 -11.72 1.55
CA TYR A 193 12.62 -10.44 1.00
C TYR A 193 11.09 -10.30 0.91
N ALA A 194 10.36 -11.32 0.47
CA ALA A 194 8.91 -11.20 0.32
C ALA A 194 8.21 -11.03 1.67
N LEU A 195 8.82 -11.53 2.76
CA LEU A 195 8.32 -11.28 4.10
C LEU A 195 8.55 -9.81 4.52
N VAL A 196 9.68 -9.18 4.13
CA VAL A 196 9.89 -7.74 4.32
C VAL A 196 8.80 -6.95 3.58
N ASP A 197 8.56 -7.26 2.30
CA ASP A 197 7.61 -6.52 1.47
C ASP A 197 6.19 -6.57 2.07
N VAL A 198 5.76 -7.77 2.48
CA VAL A 198 4.44 -7.97 3.10
C VAL A 198 4.36 -7.33 4.48
N PHE A 199 5.42 -7.45 5.29
CA PHE A 199 5.50 -6.79 6.60
C PHE A 199 5.38 -5.27 6.46
N VAL A 200 6.09 -4.66 5.51
CA VAL A 200 6.02 -3.22 5.25
C VAL A 200 4.62 -2.82 4.77
N ALA A 201 4.08 -3.53 3.79
CA ALA A 201 2.80 -3.19 3.17
C ALA A 201 1.61 -3.33 4.13
N GLU A 202 1.56 -4.40 4.91
CA GLU A 202 0.41 -4.77 5.75
C GLU A 202 0.53 -4.30 7.20
N VAL A 203 1.76 -4.15 7.71
CA VAL A 203 2.01 -3.87 9.13
C VAL A 203 2.71 -2.53 9.30
N ALA A 204 3.99 -2.42 8.93
CA ALA A 204 4.81 -1.26 9.30
C ALA A 204 4.28 0.05 8.70
N SER A 205 3.72 0.03 7.49
CA SER A 205 3.14 1.25 6.88
C SER A 205 1.82 1.70 7.51
N GLN A 206 1.19 0.87 8.35
CA GLN A 206 -0.10 1.16 8.97
C GLN A 206 0.06 1.68 10.41
N VAL A 207 1.23 1.52 11.02
CA VAL A 207 1.54 2.04 12.36
C VAL A 207 1.92 3.53 12.26
N PRO A 208 1.33 4.42 13.08
CA PRO A 208 1.70 5.84 13.14
C PRO A 208 3.21 6.06 13.32
N GLY A 209 3.75 7.19 12.86
CA GLY A 209 5.20 7.46 12.96
C GLY A 209 6.04 6.92 11.80
N LEU A 210 5.42 6.73 10.63
CA LEU A 210 6.05 6.14 9.45
C LEU A 210 7.33 6.86 9.00
N ARG A 211 7.34 8.21 8.97
CA ARG A 211 8.52 8.97 8.51
C ARG A 211 9.74 8.81 9.43
N PRO A 212 9.67 9.07 10.76
CA PRO A 212 10.80 8.81 11.65
C PRO A 212 11.32 7.37 11.59
N ARG A 213 10.42 6.39 11.41
CA ARG A 213 10.77 4.98 11.23
C ARG A 213 11.53 4.74 9.93
N MET A 214 11.04 5.26 8.81
CA MET A 214 11.73 5.24 7.52
C MET A 214 13.13 5.82 7.64
N GLU A 215 13.26 7.01 8.22
CA GLU A 215 14.55 7.70 8.38
C GLU A 215 15.53 6.88 9.24
N ARG A 216 15.05 6.20 10.28
CA ARG A 216 15.88 5.29 11.10
C ARG A 216 16.30 4.05 10.33
N TRP A 217 15.35 3.36 9.71
CA TRP A 217 15.58 2.07 9.05
C TRP A 217 16.47 2.21 7.82
N THR A 218 16.32 3.28 7.02
CA THR A 218 17.20 3.57 5.86
C THR A 218 18.67 3.84 6.23
N ARG A 219 18.97 4.09 7.51
CA ARG A 219 20.35 4.25 8.02
C ARG A 219 20.93 2.97 8.63
N SER A 220 20.17 1.88 8.66
CA SER A 220 20.63 0.62 9.22
C SER A 220 21.71 -0.01 8.35
N ALA A 221 22.73 -0.60 8.97
CA ALA A 221 23.72 -1.42 8.28
C ALA A 221 23.18 -2.83 7.94
N ARG A 222 22.05 -3.25 8.52
CA ARG A 222 21.41 -4.54 8.22
C ARG A 222 20.59 -4.40 6.94
N ASP A 223 20.92 -5.19 5.92
CA ASP A 223 20.32 -5.09 4.58
C ASP A 223 18.78 -5.20 4.61
N TRP A 224 18.21 -6.13 5.38
CA TRP A 224 16.75 -6.27 5.51
C TRP A 224 16.08 -5.06 6.17
N THR A 225 16.74 -4.48 7.17
CA THR A 225 16.21 -3.29 7.86
C THR A 225 16.29 -2.07 6.94
N ALA A 226 17.40 -1.91 6.23
CA ALA A 226 17.56 -0.84 5.25
C ALA A 226 16.58 -0.99 4.08
N GLN A 227 16.37 -2.21 3.57
CA GLN A 227 15.32 -2.52 2.60
C GLN A 227 13.96 -2.02 3.09
N ALA A 228 13.53 -2.43 4.28
CA ALA A 228 12.24 -2.02 4.84
C ALA A 228 12.11 -0.49 4.96
N GLY A 229 13.20 0.20 5.31
CA GLY A 229 13.26 1.66 5.32
C GLY A 229 12.98 2.25 3.93
N TRP A 230 13.67 1.79 2.89
CA TRP A 230 13.46 2.30 1.54
C TRP A 230 12.10 1.93 0.96
N ASP A 231 11.55 0.76 1.33
CA ASP A 231 10.17 0.40 0.98
C ASP A 231 9.16 1.36 1.64
N LEU A 232 9.38 1.78 2.89
CA LEU A 232 8.58 2.82 3.53
C LEU A 232 8.72 4.18 2.83
N ALA A 233 9.89 4.52 2.29
CA ALA A 233 10.07 5.73 1.49
C ALA A 233 9.22 5.69 0.21
N ALA A 234 9.16 4.53 -0.46
CA ALA A 234 8.27 4.31 -1.61
C ALA A 234 6.78 4.45 -1.21
N VAL A 235 6.40 3.93 -0.05
CA VAL A 235 5.03 4.09 0.49
C VAL A 235 4.70 5.56 0.74
N LEU A 236 5.60 6.35 1.34
CA LEU A 236 5.40 7.79 1.55
C LEU A 236 5.20 8.53 0.22
N ALA A 237 6.05 8.25 -0.77
CA ALA A 237 5.96 8.86 -2.09
C ALA A 237 4.58 8.59 -2.74
N ALA A 238 4.04 7.38 -2.56
CA ALA A 238 2.78 6.96 -3.14
C ALA A 238 1.52 7.41 -2.37
N ARG A 239 1.58 7.53 -1.03
CA ARG A 239 0.39 7.69 -0.18
C ARG A 239 0.23 9.06 0.46
N ASP A 240 1.31 9.81 0.66
CA ASP A 240 1.26 11.06 1.42
C ASP A 240 1.36 12.27 0.48
N PRO A 241 0.24 12.84 0.00
CA PRO A 241 0.27 13.98 -0.92
C PRO A 241 0.74 15.28 -0.26
N ASP A 242 0.78 15.36 1.07
CA ASP A 242 1.07 16.58 1.82
C ASP A 242 2.56 16.76 2.09
N LEU A 243 3.37 15.71 1.96
CA LEU A 243 4.82 15.82 2.03
C LEU A 243 5.38 16.71 0.91
N PRO A 244 6.25 17.68 1.25
CA PRO A 244 6.77 18.64 0.28
C PRO A 244 7.79 17.98 -0.64
N ASP A 245 7.85 18.41 -1.90
CA ASP A 245 8.73 17.81 -2.92
C ASP A 245 10.20 17.83 -2.51
N ARG A 246 10.65 18.87 -1.78
CA ARG A 246 12.01 18.96 -1.22
C ARG A 246 12.45 17.71 -0.45
N PHE A 247 11.53 17.06 0.26
CA PHE A 247 11.82 15.85 1.02
C PHE A 247 12.17 14.68 0.09
N PHE A 248 11.48 14.57 -1.04
CA PHE A 248 11.75 13.53 -2.03
C PHE A 248 12.98 13.85 -2.87
N LEU A 249 13.27 15.14 -3.15
CA LEU A 249 14.52 15.55 -3.77
C LEU A 249 15.74 15.15 -2.94
N GLU A 250 15.69 15.35 -1.61
CA GLU A 250 16.75 14.89 -0.71
C GLU A 250 16.92 13.36 -0.75
N LEU A 251 15.82 12.61 -0.83
CA LEU A 251 15.88 11.14 -0.98
C LEU A 251 16.46 10.72 -2.33
N LEU A 252 16.12 11.39 -3.43
CA LEU A 252 16.69 11.10 -4.76
C LEU A 252 18.21 11.34 -4.78
N ALA A 253 18.68 12.46 -4.22
CA ALA A 253 20.10 12.75 -4.11
C ALA A 253 20.83 11.69 -3.28
N LYS A 254 20.21 11.24 -2.18
CA LYS A 254 20.74 10.14 -1.36
C LYS A 254 20.80 8.82 -2.15
N ILE A 255 19.74 8.50 -2.91
CA ILE A 255 19.71 7.29 -3.74
C ILE A 255 20.83 7.32 -4.77
N GLU A 256 20.97 8.42 -5.51
CA GLU A 256 22.02 8.59 -6.53
C GLU A 256 23.42 8.33 -5.96
N HIS A 257 23.72 8.86 -4.77
CA HIS A 257 25.04 8.73 -4.15
C HIS A 257 25.30 7.34 -3.55
N GLU A 258 24.30 6.73 -2.92
CA GLU A 258 24.51 5.55 -2.06
C GLU A 258 24.16 4.22 -2.73
N ILE A 259 23.30 4.19 -3.76
CA ILE A 259 22.75 2.94 -4.33
C ILE A 259 23.83 1.98 -4.86
N GLY A 260 24.94 2.53 -5.39
CA GLY A 260 26.06 1.73 -5.91
C GLY A 260 26.79 0.93 -4.82
N GLN A 261 26.78 1.41 -3.58
CA GLN A 261 27.43 0.76 -2.43
C GLN A 261 26.44 0.04 -1.50
N ALA A 262 25.14 0.17 -1.76
CA ALA A 262 24.11 -0.48 -0.96
C ALA A 262 24.17 -2.01 -1.05
N GLY A 263 23.73 -2.65 0.04
CA GLY A 263 23.49 -4.09 0.07
C GLY A 263 22.49 -4.53 -1.00
N ASN A 264 22.51 -5.82 -1.35
CA ASN A 264 21.78 -6.33 -2.51
C ASN A 264 20.28 -5.99 -2.48
N ARG A 265 19.64 -6.17 -1.32
CA ARG A 265 18.20 -5.94 -1.18
C ARG A 265 17.87 -4.48 -0.90
N THR A 266 18.73 -3.78 -0.16
CA THR A 266 18.65 -2.32 -0.02
C THR A 266 18.69 -1.64 -1.37
N ARG A 267 19.60 -2.05 -2.27
CA ARG A 267 19.72 -1.53 -3.64
C ARG A 267 18.42 -1.70 -4.44
N HIS A 268 17.79 -2.87 -4.31
CA HIS A 268 16.49 -3.14 -4.92
C HIS A 268 15.41 -2.16 -4.43
N ALA A 269 15.29 -1.99 -3.11
CA ALA A 269 14.32 -1.08 -2.50
C ALA A 269 14.60 0.39 -2.84
N MET A 270 15.87 0.80 -2.93
CA MET A 270 16.25 2.15 -3.39
C MET A 270 15.81 2.42 -4.83
N ASN A 271 15.96 1.45 -5.73
CA ASN A 271 15.43 1.54 -7.09
C ASN A 271 13.89 1.63 -7.09
N GLY A 272 13.21 0.86 -6.23
CA GLY A 272 11.77 0.96 -6.02
C GLY A 272 11.31 2.33 -5.52
N ALA A 273 12.02 2.89 -4.53
CA ALA A 273 11.75 4.23 -4.00
C ALA A 273 11.96 5.32 -5.05
N LEU A 274 13.05 5.24 -5.85
CA LEU A 274 13.29 6.15 -6.97
C LEU A 274 12.13 6.12 -7.96
N ILE A 275 11.67 4.93 -8.36
CA ILE A 275 10.53 4.77 -9.25
C ILE A 275 9.26 5.38 -8.63
N ALA A 276 8.98 5.10 -7.36
CA ALA A 276 7.80 5.61 -6.68
C ALA A 276 7.80 7.15 -6.59
N ILE A 277 8.95 7.76 -6.32
CA ILE A 277 9.13 9.22 -6.31
C ILE A 277 8.88 9.80 -7.70
N GLY A 278 9.46 9.21 -8.74
CA GLY A 278 9.28 9.68 -10.12
C GLY A 278 7.84 9.54 -10.65
N LEU A 279 6.99 8.75 -9.99
CA LEU A 279 5.58 8.59 -10.33
C LEU A 279 4.64 9.54 -9.57
N ARG A 280 5.19 10.47 -8.78
CA ARG A 280 4.41 11.34 -7.89
C ARG A 280 3.85 12.57 -8.59
N ASN A 281 4.71 13.35 -9.25
CA ASN A 281 4.36 14.55 -10.01
C ASN A 281 5.43 14.80 -11.10
N GLU A 282 5.19 15.80 -11.94
CA GLU A 282 6.05 16.12 -13.09
C GLU A 282 7.46 16.57 -12.67
N GLU A 283 7.58 17.45 -11.68
CA GLU A 283 8.88 17.95 -11.19
C GLU A 283 9.75 16.81 -10.64
N LEU A 284 9.20 15.96 -9.77
CA LEU A 284 9.92 14.80 -9.23
C LEU A 284 10.16 13.71 -10.27
N CYS A 285 9.35 13.65 -11.33
CA CYS A 285 9.60 12.74 -12.45
C CYS A 285 10.89 13.11 -13.16
N ASP A 286 11.07 14.38 -13.51
CA ASP A 286 12.27 14.84 -14.21
C ASP A 286 13.54 14.58 -13.38
N GLU A 287 13.50 14.89 -12.09
CA GLU A 287 14.62 14.66 -11.17
C GLU A 287 14.90 13.15 -10.97
N ALA A 288 13.87 12.31 -10.84
CA ALA A 288 14.06 10.87 -10.74
C ALA A 288 14.64 10.26 -12.02
N LEU A 289 14.24 10.76 -13.20
CA LEU A 289 14.79 10.33 -14.49
C LEU A 289 16.25 10.77 -14.67
N ALA A 290 16.60 11.96 -14.21
CA ALA A 290 17.98 12.44 -14.20
C ALA A 290 18.87 11.57 -13.28
N ALA A 291 18.44 11.35 -12.04
CA ALA A 291 19.13 10.49 -11.09
C ALA A 291 19.28 9.06 -11.63
N ALA A 292 18.22 8.47 -12.18
CA ALA A 292 18.28 7.13 -12.78
C ALA A 292 19.25 7.04 -13.96
N SER A 293 19.40 8.12 -14.73
CA SER A 293 20.36 8.18 -15.84
C SER A 293 21.80 8.18 -15.36
N LEU A 294 22.08 8.86 -14.23
CA LEU A 294 23.40 8.88 -13.60
C LEU A 294 23.74 7.55 -12.91
N ILE A 295 22.76 6.92 -12.25
CA ILE A 295 22.91 5.61 -11.60
C ILE A 295 23.17 4.51 -12.63
N GLY A 296 22.47 4.55 -13.77
CA GLY A 296 22.51 3.51 -14.78
C GLY A 296 21.77 2.22 -14.36
N PRO A 297 22.07 1.07 -15.00
CA PRO A 297 21.39 -0.19 -14.72
C PRO A 297 21.62 -0.70 -13.30
N VAL A 298 20.53 -0.87 -12.54
CA VAL A 298 20.59 -1.45 -11.19
C VAL A 298 20.53 -2.97 -11.26
N VAL A 299 21.63 -3.63 -10.87
CA VAL A 299 21.73 -5.09 -10.83
C VAL A 299 21.51 -5.58 -9.38
N VAL A 300 20.57 -6.50 -9.22
CA VAL A 300 20.25 -7.17 -7.95
C VAL A 300 20.34 -8.67 -8.19
N ASP A 301 21.02 -9.37 -7.29
CA ASP A 301 21.01 -10.82 -7.24
C ASP A 301 19.66 -11.30 -6.69
N HIS A 302 18.88 -11.96 -7.55
CA HIS A 302 17.60 -12.53 -7.19
C HIS A 302 17.70 -14.03 -6.82
N GLY A 303 18.91 -14.55 -6.65
CA GLY A 303 19.16 -15.97 -6.44
C GLY A 303 18.98 -16.78 -7.73
N GLU A 304 18.72 -18.08 -7.59
CA GLU A 304 18.50 -19.01 -8.71
C GLU A 304 17.10 -18.86 -9.32
N THR A 305 16.77 -17.65 -9.79
CA THR A 305 15.43 -17.27 -10.24
C THR A 305 15.50 -16.56 -11.59
N GLY A 306 14.38 -16.52 -12.31
CA GLY A 306 14.25 -15.74 -13.55
C GLY A 306 13.93 -14.25 -13.33
N CYS A 307 13.98 -13.78 -12.08
CA CYS A 307 13.57 -12.43 -11.72
C CYS A 307 14.56 -11.37 -12.23
N VAL A 308 14.02 -10.27 -12.72
CA VAL A 308 14.80 -9.15 -13.27
C VAL A 308 14.38 -7.87 -12.57
N THR A 309 15.37 -7.09 -12.13
CA THR A 309 15.13 -5.75 -11.58
C THR A 309 14.61 -4.82 -12.69
N PRO A 310 13.48 -4.14 -12.49
CA PRO A 310 12.94 -3.25 -13.50
C PRO A 310 13.90 -2.06 -13.71
N PRO A 311 14.28 -1.75 -14.97
CA PRO A 311 15.02 -0.54 -15.26
C PRO A 311 14.13 0.69 -14.98
N ALA A 312 14.60 1.60 -14.12
CA ALA A 312 13.78 2.68 -13.58
C ALA A 312 13.17 3.60 -14.65
N ILE A 313 13.99 4.12 -15.58
CA ILE A 313 13.56 5.05 -16.64
C ILE A 313 12.40 4.48 -17.48
N PRO A 314 12.56 3.33 -18.17
CA PRO A 314 11.47 2.79 -18.98
C PRO A 314 10.27 2.37 -18.13
N TYR A 315 10.47 1.95 -16.87
CA TYR A 315 9.36 1.62 -15.98
C TYR A 315 8.51 2.85 -15.62
N ILE A 316 9.14 3.97 -15.23
CA ILE A 316 8.47 5.24 -14.92
C ILE A 316 7.66 5.70 -16.14
N ARG A 317 8.31 5.81 -17.31
CA ARG A 317 7.67 6.25 -18.56
C ARG A 317 6.48 5.38 -18.95
N LYS A 318 6.67 4.05 -18.91
CA LYS A 318 5.59 3.09 -19.22
C LYS A 318 4.41 3.26 -18.27
N THR A 319 4.67 3.46 -16.99
CA THR A 319 3.63 3.59 -15.96
C THR A 319 2.85 4.90 -16.11
N LEU A 320 3.53 6.02 -16.40
CA LEU A 320 2.87 7.30 -16.65
C LEU A 320 1.98 7.23 -17.90
N ALA A 321 2.49 6.71 -19.02
CA ALA A 321 1.71 6.51 -20.24
C ALA A 321 0.49 5.62 -20.01
N TYR A 322 0.63 4.56 -19.19
CA TYR A 322 -0.51 3.74 -18.80
C TYR A 322 -1.54 4.53 -17.98
N ARG A 323 -1.11 5.32 -16.99
CA ARG A 323 -2.01 6.13 -16.14
C ARG A 323 -2.78 7.17 -16.96
N GLU A 324 -2.12 7.82 -17.91
CA GLU A 324 -2.73 8.75 -18.86
C GLU A 324 -3.81 8.05 -19.69
N ALA A 325 -3.48 6.93 -20.33
CA ALA A 325 -4.45 6.16 -21.13
C ALA A 325 -5.66 5.68 -20.29
N GLN A 326 -5.47 5.33 -19.01
CA GLN A 326 -6.57 4.99 -18.11
C GLN A 326 -7.39 6.21 -17.69
N ALA A 327 -6.77 7.37 -17.51
CA ALA A 327 -7.48 8.62 -17.24
C ALA A 327 -8.37 9.01 -18.43
N GLU A 328 -7.86 8.92 -19.66
CA GLU A 328 -8.61 9.18 -20.88
C GLU A 328 -9.80 8.24 -21.03
N LYS A 329 -9.61 6.93 -20.84
CA LYS A 329 -10.70 5.94 -20.86
C LYS A 329 -11.78 6.24 -19.83
N ARG A 330 -11.39 6.62 -18.60
CA ARG A 330 -12.33 6.99 -17.54
C ARG A 330 -13.09 8.27 -17.88
N ALA A 331 -12.42 9.29 -18.41
CA ALA A 331 -13.03 10.54 -18.86
C ALA A 331 -14.04 10.30 -20.00
N ALA A 332 -13.68 9.48 -20.99
CA ALA A 332 -14.57 9.08 -22.08
C ALA A 332 -15.82 8.36 -21.58
N LYS A 333 -15.66 7.40 -20.65
CA LYS A 333 -16.78 6.67 -20.03
C LYS A 333 -17.69 7.61 -19.22
N ALA A 334 -17.13 8.55 -18.48
CA ALA A 334 -17.89 9.54 -17.71
C ALA A 334 -18.71 10.46 -18.64
N LYS A 335 -18.11 10.94 -19.74
CA LYS A 335 -18.79 11.75 -20.76
C LYS A 335 -19.95 10.99 -21.40
N ALA A 336 -19.73 9.73 -21.82
CA ALA A 336 -20.77 8.90 -22.41
C ALA A 336 -21.96 8.67 -21.44
N LYS A 337 -21.68 8.43 -20.14
CA LYS A 337 -22.73 8.28 -19.12
C LYS A 337 -23.54 9.58 -18.91
N ALA A 338 -22.88 10.73 -18.92
CA ALA A 338 -23.53 12.03 -18.77
C ALA A 338 -24.46 12.35 -19.97
N THR A 339 -24.05 12.03 -21.20
CA THR A 339 -24.88 12.22 -22.39
C THR A 339 -26.08 11.25 -22.43
N ALA A 340 -25.93 10.04 -21.90
CA ALA A 340 -27.01 9.04 -21.84
C ALA A 340 -28.05 9.34 -20.75
N GLY A 341 -27.66 9.97 -19.63
CA GLY A 341 -28.58 10.35 -18.55
C GLY A 341 -29.34 11.67 -18.77
N ALA A 342 -29.01 12.41 -19.82
CA ALA A 342 -29.65 13.68 -20.19
C ALA A 342 -30.73 13.53 -21.29
N ARG A 343 -31.01 12.30 -21.73
CA ARG A 343 -32.06 11.94 -22.70
C ARG A 343 -33.18 11.20 -21.98
#